data_AF-Q870T6-F1
#
_entry.id   AF-Q870T6-F1
#
_cell.length_a   1.000
_cell.length_b   1.000
_cell.length_c   1.000
_cell.angle_alpha   90.00
_cell.angle_beta   90.00
_cell.angle_gamma   90.00
#
_symmetry.space_group_name_H-M   'P 1'
#
loop_
_entity.id
_entity.type
_entity.pdbx_description
1 polymer ?
#
loop_
_entity_poly.entity_id
_entity_poly.type
_entity_poly.pdbx_seq_one_letter_code
_entity_poly.pdbx_strand_id
1 'polypeptide(L)'
;MCLSDAGNGLRNTDFVSSWSSGFYAGASWNKSLAYQRGTGMGSEFNKKGVNVLLGPVAGPMGCVVLSGRNWECFSSDPYLAGALVYKTVEATQNVGVITSVKHYIANLQESYRMPANGMESVSSNIDDTKMHESYLWSF
;
A
#
# COMPACT_ATOMS: atom_id res chain seq x y z
N MET A 1 15.69 -1.53 14.84
CA MET A 1 15.07 -1.48 13.51
C MET A 1 14.04 -0.36 13.51
N CYS A 2 14.12 0.59 12.59
CA CYS A 2 13.21 1.73 12.44
C CYS A 2 12.17 1.41 11.35
N LEU A 3 10.89 1.58 11.68
CA LEU A 3 9.76 1.42 10.77
C LEU A 3 9.09 2.77 10.61
N SER A 4 8.77 3.18 9.38
CA SER A 4 8.11 4.47 9.14
C SER A 4 7.07 4.41 8.03
N ASP A 5 6.04 5.23 8.18
CA ASP A 5 5.08 5.56 7.12
C ASP A 5 5.72 6.51 6.09
N ALA A 6 5.16 6.69 4.89
CA ALA A 6 3.89 6.21 4.36
C ALA A 6 4.06 5.59 2.95
N GLY A 7 2.96 5.09 2.38
CA GLY A 7 2.93 4.55 1.02
C GLY A 7 3.16 5.56 -0.10
N ASN A 8 3.29 6.86 0.20
CA ASN A 8 3.52 7.96 -0.73
C ASN A 8 4.62 8.96 -0.29
N GLY A 9 5.57 8.52 0.54
CA GLY A 9 6.70 9.34 1.00
C GLY A 9 6.93 9.22 2.51
N LEU A 10 8.11 9.63 2.97
CA LEU A 10 8.50 9.47 4.38
C LEU A 10 7.76 10.46 5.26
N ARG A 11 7.03 9.95 6.25
CA ARG A 11 6.16 10.75 7.13
C ARG A 11 6.95 11.41 8.25
N ASN A 12 6.50 12.60 8.67
CA ASN A 12 6.93 13.29 9.89
C ASN A 12 8.44 13.60 9.96
N THR A 13 9.02 14.01 8.84
CA THR A 13 10.40 14.49 8.74
C THR A 13 10.49 15.64 7.74
N ASP A 14 11.60 16.39 7.80
CA ASP A 14 11.96 17.44 6.86
C ASP A 14 12.80 16.93 5.67
N PHE A 15 12.93 17.76 4.64
CA PHE A 15 13.79 17.54 3.45
C PHE A 15 13.55 16.20 2.73
N VAL A 16 12.28 15.84 2.56
CA VAL A 16 11.80 14.66 1.82
C VAL A 16 10.69 15.07 0.85
N SER A 17 10.40 14.22 -0.14
CA SER A 17 9.40 14.50 -1.16
C SER A 17 8.04 13.89 -0.81
N SER A 18 6.98 14.56 -1.24
CA SER A 18 5.62 14.02 -1.26
C SER A 18 5.34 13.40 -2.62
N TRP A 19 5.35 12.07 -2.70
CA TRP A 19 5.17 11.34 -3.95
C TRP A 19 3.68 11.20 -4.30
N SER A 20 3.39 10.91 -5.56
CA SER A 20 2.02 10.58 -5.99
C SER A 20 1.48 9.41 -5.17
N SER A 21 0.17 9.39 -4.91
CA SER A 21 -0.44 8.25 -4.23
C SER A 21 -0.39 6.97 -5.08
N GLY A 22 -0.66 5.82 -4.47
CA GLY A 22 -0.79 4.56 -5.19
C GLY A 22 -1.80 4.67 -6.33
N PHE A 23 -2.92 5.34 -6.10
CA PHE A 23 -4.02 5.43 -7.08
C PHE A 23 -3.60 6.17 -8.36
N TYR A 24 -2.85 7.26 -8.23
CA TYR A 24 -2.31 7.97 -9.39
C TYR A 24 -1.19 7.18 -10.09
N ALA A 25 -0.38 6.44 -9.34
CA ALA A 25 0.57 5.49 -9.94
C ALA A 25 -0.16 4.38 -10.71
N GLY A 26 -1.29 3.89 -10.18
CA GLY A 26 -2.20 2.96 -10.85
C GLY A 26 -2.78 3.50 -12.15
N ALA A 27 -3.28 4.74 -12.12
CA ALA A 27 -3.83 5.42 -13.29
C ALA A 27 -2.83 5.58 -14.45
N SER A 28 -1.52 5.46 -14.17
CA SER A 28 -0.49 5.51 -15.22
C SER A 28 -0.39 4.23 -16.06
N TRP A 29 -0.87 3.09 -15.55
CA TRP A 29 -0.69 1.76 -16.16
C TRP A 29 0.77 1.45 -16.54
N ASN A 30 1.74 2.03 -15.81
CA ASN A 30 3.14 2.03 -16.20
C ASN A 30 4.05 1.43 -15.11
N LYS A 31 4.54 0.22 -15.38
CA LYS A 31 5.47 -0.52 -14.51
C LYS A 31 6.78 0.23 -14.26
N SER A 32 7.30 0.94 -15.26
CA SER A 32 8.54 1.70 -15.13
C SER A 32 8.37 2.92 -14.22
N LEU A 33 7.23 3.61 -14.29
CA LEU A 33 6.93 4.73 -13.39
C LEU A 33 6.73 4.24 -11.95
N ALA A 34 6.06 3.11 -11.73
CA ALA A 34 5.94 2.52 -10.39
C ALA A 34 7.32 2.15 -9.80
N TYR A 35 8.21 1.58 -10.61
CA TYR A 35 9.58 1.27 -10.19
C TYR A 35 10.39 2.53 -9.85
N GLN A 36 10.34 3.56 -10.69
CA GLN A 36 11.04 4.83 -10.45
C GLN A 36 10.53 5.52 -9.18
N ARG A 37 9.20 5.54 -8.98
CA ARG A 37 8.57 6.04 -7.76
C ARG A 37 9.04 5.27 -6.51
N GLY A 38 9.06 3.94 -6.56
CA GLY A 38 9.57 3.12 -5.45
C GLY A 38 11.05 3.37 -5.16
N THR A 39 11.87 3.53 -6.19
CA THR A 39 13.32 3.83 -6.05
C THR A 39 13.54 5.17 -5.36
N GLY A 40 12.81 6.21 -5.80
CA GLY A 40 12.90 7.56 -5.23
C GLY A 40 12.45 7.59 -3.77
N MET A 41 11.27 7.03 -3.48
CA MET A 41 10.78 6.91 -2.10
C MET A 41 11.74 6.11 -1.21
N GLY A 42 12.13 4.91 -1.63
CA GLY A 42 13.02 4.05 -0.84
C GLY A 42 14.38 4.70 -0.57
N SER A 43 14.90 5.51 -1.50
CA SER A 43 16.16 6.25 -1.32
C SER A 43 16.05 7.30 -0.20
N GLU A 44 14.91 7.99 -0.09
CA GLU A 44 14.67 8.94 1.00
C GLU A 44 14.57 8.23 2.35
N PHE A 45 13.91 7.06 2.40
CA PHE A 45 13.83 6.21 3.59
C PHE A 45 15.21 5.72 4.04
N ASN A 46 16.00 5.19 3.10
CA ASN A 46 17.37 4.74 3.36
C ASN A 46 18.22 5.88 3.92
N LYS A 47 18.20 7.04 3.24
CA LYS A 47 19.00 8.21 3.63
C LYS A 47 18.66 8.75 5.03
N LYS A 48 17.41 8.59 5.46
CA LYS A 48 16.94 8.97 6.81
C LYS A 48 17.13 7.84 7.85
N GLY A 49 17.74 6.72 7.49
CA GLY A 49 18.05 5.61 8.38
C GLY A 49 16.86 4.69 8.69
N VAL A 50 15.79 4.73 7.90
CA VAL A 50 14.63 3.85 8.07
C VAL A 50 14.94 2.47 7.51
N ASN A 51 14.61 1.42 8.26
CA ASN A 51 14.85 0.04 7.85
C ASN A 51 13.65 -0.56 7.12
N VAL A 52 12.42 -0.20 7.52
CA VAL A 52 11.18 -0.74 6.95
C VAL A 52 10.25 0.40 6.54
N LEU A 53 9.89 0.44 5.26
CA LEU A 53 8.83 1.27 4.72
C LEU A 53 7.48 0.56 4.97
N LEU A 54 6.55 1.24 5.66
CA LEU A 54 5.20 0.75 5.91
C LEU A 54 4.33 0.93 4.65
N GLY A 55 4.59 0.11 3.65
CA GLY A 55 3.94 0.08 2.33
C GLY A 55 4.71 -0.85 1.40
N PRO A 56 4.33 -0.94 0.10
CA PRO A 56 3.16 -0.32 -0.53
C PRO A 56 1.81 -0.86 -0.01
N VAL A 57 0.71 -0.24 -0.45
CA VAL A 57 -0.64 -0.67 -0.07
C VAL A 57 -1.28 -1.47 -1.21
N ALA A 58 -1.61 -2.73 -0.93
CA ALA A 58 -2.31 -3.67 -1.81
C ALA A 58 -3.81 -3.80 -1.45
N GLY A 59 -4.19 -3.43 -0.21
CA GLY A 59 -5.58 -3.38 0.26
C GLY A 59 -5.85 -2.15 1.15
N PRO A 60 -6.97 -1.42 0.95
CA PRO A 60 -8.25 -1.84 0.35
C PRO A 60 -8.33 -1.87 -1.19
N MET A 61 -8.90 -2.95 -1.73
CA MET A 61 -9.00 -3.22 -3.18
C MET A 61 -10.18 -2.49 -3.88
N GLY A 62 -10.68 -1.38 -3.32
CA GLY A 62 -11.71 -0.56 -3.97
C GLY A 62 -13.12 -1.14 -4.09
N CYS A 63 -13.42 -2.30 -3.46
CA CYS A 63 -14.77 -2.89 -3.50
C CYS A 63 -15.84 -1.97 -2.90
N VAL A 64 -15.49 -1.25 -1.83
CA VAL A 64 -16.33 -0.19 -1.27
C VAL A 64 -15.83 1.13 -1.84
N VAL A 65 -16.55 1.69 -2.82
CA VAL A 65 -16.12 2.90 -3.55
C VAL A 65 -15.88 4.08 -2.61
N LEU A 66 -16.70 4.21 -1.57
CA LEU A 66 -16.62 5.27 -0.56
C LEU A 66 -15.58 5.01 0.55
N SER A 67 -14.76 3.97 0.43
CA SER A 67 -13.74 3.67 1.44
C SER A 67 -12.66 4.76 1.47
N GLY A 68 -12.37 5.26 2.67
CA GLY A 68 -11.49 6.40 2.89
C GLY A 68 -10.02 6.18 2.53
N ARG A 69 -9.60 4.94 2.23
CA ARG A 69 -8.19 4.57 1.98
C ARG A 69 -7.92 3.94 0.62
N ASN A 70 -8.91 3.90 -0.27
CA ASN A 70 -8.73 3.39 -1.64
C ASN A 70 -7.60 4.12 -2.38
N TRP A 71 -7.42 5.42 -2.10
CA TRP A 71 -6.41 6.26 -2.75
C TRP A 71 -4.96 5.84 -2.44
N GLU A 72 -4.72 5.11 -1.33
CA GLU A 72 -3.41 4.57 -0.98
C GLU A 72 -3.03 3.37 -1.86
N CYS A 73 -4.03 2.63 -2.36
CA CYS A 73 -3.85 1.46 -3.23
C CYS A 73 -3.71 1.84 -4.70
N PHE A 74 -3.25 0.89 -5.52
CA PHE A 74 -3.00 1.12 -6.94
C PHE A 74 -4.26 1.00 -7.81
N SER A 75 -5.09 -0.02 -7.58
CA SER A 75 -6.25 -0.31 -8.41
C SER A 75 -7.25 -1.18 -7.66
N SER A 76 -8.50 -1.19 -8.13
CA SER A 76 -9.48 -2.23 -7.77
C SER A 76 -9.32 -3.51 -8.58
N ASP A 77 -8.58 -3.46 -9.69
CA ASP A 77 -8.20 -4.64 -10.48
C ASP A 77 -7.00 -5.36 -9.83
N PRO A 78 -7.14 -6.65 -9.46
CA PRO A 78 -6.10 -7.39 -8.74
C PRO A 78 -4.82 -7.57 -9.55
N TYR A 79 -4.92 -7.74 -10.88
CA TYR A 79 -3.75 -7.90 -11.74
C TYR A 79 -2.94 -6.62 -11.85
N LEU A 80 -3.59 -5.49 -12.12
CA LEU A 80 -2.94 -4.18 -12.18
C LEU A 80 -2.34 -3.82 -10.82
N ALA A 81 -3.08 -4.04 -9.73
CA ALA A 81 -2.59 -3.78 -8.38
C ALA A 81 -1.34 -4.63 -8.08
N GLY A 82 -1.39 -5.94 -8.29
CA GLY A 82 -0.24 -6.84 -8.05
C GLY A 82 0.98 -6.48 -8.89
N ALA A 83 0.79 -6.17 -10.18
CA ALA A 83 1.88 -5.79 -11.08
C ALA A 83 2.63 -4.52 -10.62
N LEU A 84 1.91 -3.52 -10.09
CA LEU A 84 2.51 -2.26 -9.64
C LEU A 84 3.01 -2.31 -8.19
N VAL A 85 2.36 -3.11 -7.33
CA VAL A 85 2.86 -3.46 -6.00
C VAL A 85 4.21 -4.16 -6.12
N TYR A 86 4.32 -5.19 -6.97
CA TYR A 86 5.58 -5.88 -7.25
C TYR A 86 6.69 -4.91 -7.64
N LYS A 87 6.43 -4.00 -8.60
CA LYS A 87 7.43 -3.03 -9.05
C LYS A 87 7.84 -2.03 -7.96
N THR A 88 6.91 -1.65 -7.09
CA THR A 88 7.21 -0.77 -5.95
C THR A 88 8.04 -1.50 -4.89
N VAL A 89 7.74 -2.77 -4.60
CA VAL A 89 8.51 -3.63 -3.69
C VAL A 89 9.92 -3.85 -4.21
N GLU A 90 10.05 -4.33 -5.45
CA GLU A 90 11.33 -4.58 -6.12
C GLU A 90 12.24 -3.34 -6.06
N ALA A 91 11.71 -2.17 -6.43
CA ALA A 91 12.45 -0.92 -6.41
C ALA A 91 12.89 -0.47 -5.01
N THR A 92 12.00 -0.57 -4.02
CA THR A 92 12.27 -0.13 -2.64
C THR A 92 13.32 -1.04 -1.98
N GLN A 93 13.23 -2.35 -2.21
CA GLN A 93 14.21 -3.30 -1.67
C GLN A 93 15.57 -3.20 -2.36
N ASN A 94 15.61 -2.88 -3.66
CA ASN A 94 16.87 -2.65 -4.39
C ASN A 94 17.67 -1.45 -3.85
N VAL A 95 17.03 -0.49 -3.18
CA VAL A 95 17.71 0.63 -2.50
C VAL A 95 17.94 0.36 -1.00
N GLY A 96 17.79 -0.89 -0.54
CA GLY A 96 18.17 -1.32 0.80
C GLY A 96 17.14 -1.05 1.89
N VAL A 97 15.86 -0.86 1.55
CA VAL A 97 14.77 -0.67 2.52
C VAL A 97 13.77 -1.82 2.40
N ILE A 98 13.41 -2.44 3.53
CA ILE A 98 12.42 -3.51 3.57
C ILE A 98 11.03 -2.91 3.33
N THR A 99 10.17 -3.60 2.59
CA THR A 99 8.75 -3.21 2.45
C THR A 99 7.84 -4.05 3.34
N SER A 100 6.75 -3.42 3.80
CA SER A 100 5.65 -4.07 4.52
C SER A 100 4.37 -3.89 3.72
N VAL A 101 4.07 -4.83 2.82
CA VAL A 101 2.85 -4.80 2.00
C VAL A 101 1.62 -4.86 2.91
N LYS A 102 0.69 -3.91 2.75
CA LYS A 102 -0.44 -3.71 3.69
C LYS A 102 -1.76 -3.39 2.98
N HIS A 103 -2.92 -3.50 3.62
CA HIS A 103 -3.18 -4.19 4.89
C HIS A 103 -3.65 -5.59 4.57
N TYR A 104 -2.93 -6.58 5.07
CA TYR A 104 -3.34 -7.98 4.93
C TYR A 104 -4.34 -8.31 6.05
N ILE A 105 -5.59 -8.65 5.79
CA ILE A 105 -6.34 -8.49 4.53
C ILE A 105 -7.75 -7.97 4.85
N ALA A 106 -8.52 -7.63 3.82
CA ALA A 106 -9.94 -7.32 3.94
C ALA A 106 -10.30 -6.13 4.87
N ASN A 107 -9.36 -5.22 5.12
CA ASN A 107 -9.65 -3.90 5.68
C ASN A 107 -10.25 -2.98 4.61
N LEU A 108 -11.51 -3.22 4.24
CA LEU A 108 -12.16 -2.59 3.07
C LEU A 108 -12.83 -1.25 3.38
N GLN A 109 -13.07 -0.93 4.65
CA GLN A 109 -13.75 0.29 5.08
C GLN A 109 -13.15 0.82 6.39
N GLU A 110 -13.22 2.14 6.60
CA GLU A 110 -12.75 2.75 7.86
C GLU A 110 -13.79 2.66 8.97
N SER A 111 -15.08 2.68 8.62
CA SER A 111 -16.18 2.54 9.58
C SER A 111 -16.06 1.21 10.32
N TYR A 112 -15.99 1.29 11.65
CA TYR A 112 -15.84 0.14 12.56
C TYR A 112 -14.55 -0.67 12.37
N ARG A 113 -13.49 -0.10 11.76
CA ARG A 113 -12.15 -0.72 11.76
C ARG A 113 -11.55 -0.79 13.17
N MET A 114 -11.70 0.28 13.94
CA MET A 114 -11.32 0.39 15.34
C MET A 114 -12.44 1.11 16.10
N PRO A 115 -13.53 0.40 16.43
CA PRO A 115 -14.65 1.01 17.13
C PRO A 115 -14.32 1.23 18.61
N ALA A 116 -15.06 2.14 19.24
CA ALA A 116 -14.94 2.42 20.68
C ALA A 116 -16.01 1.65 21.48
N ASN A 117 -15.99 1.79 22.81
CA ASN A 117 -17.04 1.32 23.72
C ASN A 117 -17.22 -0.22 23.76
N GLY A 118 -16.14 -0.97 23.61
CA GLY A 118 -16.16 -2.44 23.73
C GLY A 118 -16.85 -3.16 22.58
N MET A 119 -17.13 -2.47 21.46
CA MET A 119 -17.54 -3.13 20.22
C MET A 119 -16.35 -3.83 19.58
N GLU A 120 -16.60 -5.00 18.97
CA GLU A 120 -15.61 -5.69 18.13
C GLU A 120 -15.46 -4.98 16.78
N SER A 121 -14.27 -5.06 16.20
CA SER A 121 -14.02 -4.58 14.84
C SER A 121 -14.88 -5.30 13.81
N VAL A 122 -15.17 -4.61 12.70
CA VAL A 122 -15.95 -5.17 11.60
C VAL A 122 -15.31 -6.46 11.06
N SER A 123 -16.15 -7.48 10.85
CA SER A 123 -15.75 -8.72 10.19
C SER A 123 -16.05 -8.65 8.69
N SER A 124 -15.01 -8.82 7.88
CA SER A 124 -15.13 -8.98 6.43
C SER A 124 -15.28 -10.46 6.09
N ASN A 125 -16.52 -10.91 5.86
CA ASN A 125 -16.83 -12.30 5.55
C ASN A 125 -16.75 -12.52 4.03
N ILE A 126 -15.70 -13.18 3.56
CA ILE A 126 -15.38 -13.36 2.14
C ILE A 126 -15.24 -14.85 1.87
N ASP A 127 -15.84 -15.36 0.78
CA ASP A 127 -15.71 -16.75 0.37
C ASP A 127 -14.30 -17.06 -0.18
N ASP A 128 -13.94 -18.34 -0.21
CA ASP A 128 -12.59 -18.80 -0.54
C ASP A 128 -12.17 -18.45 -1.98
N THR A 129 -13.09 -18.62 -2.94
CA THR A 129 -12.83 -18.28 -4.34
C THR A 129 -12.59 -16.78 -4.50
N LYS A 130 -13.45 -15.95 -3.91
CA LYS A 130 -13.28 -14.49 -3.96
C LYS A 130 -12.02 -14.03 -3.24
N MET A 131 -11.64 -14.69 -2.15
CA MET A 131 -10.40 -14.40 -1.45
C MET A 131 -9.18 -14.64 -2.36
N HIS A 132 -9.09 -15.81 -3.00
CA HIS A 132 -7.95 -16.19 -3.83
C HIS A 132 -7.89 -15.49 -5.19
N GLU A 133 -9.01 -15.31 -5.86
CA GLU A 133 -9.07 -14.73 -7.21
C GLU A 133 -9.10 -13.19 -7.21
N SER A 134 -9.21 -12.56 -6.04
CA SER A 134 -9.29 -11.11 -5.93
C SER A 134 -8.37 -10.56 -4.84
N TYR A 135 -8.74 -10.71 -3.56
CA TYR A 135 -8.08 -9.97 -2.49
C TYR A 135 -6.65 -10.41 -2.22
N LEU A 136 -6.35 -11.70 -2.36
CA LEU A 136 -5.00 -12.25 -2.15
C LEU A 136 -4.07 -12.04 -3.35
N TRP A 137 -4.62 -11.88 -4.57
CA TRP A 137 -3.83 -11.87 -5.81
C TRP A 137 -2.72 -10.82 -5.82
N SER A 138 -2.96 -9.66 -5.19
CA SER A 138 -2.02 -8.54 -5.17
C SER A 138 -0.96 -8.60 -4.07
N PHE A 139 -1.03 -9.60 -3.18
CA PHE A 139 -0.05 -9.88 -2.13
C PHE A 139 0.94 -10.95 -2.56
#